data_AF-A0AAQ3P1U1-F1
#
_entry.id   AF-A0AAQ3P1U1-F1
#
_cell.length_a   1.000
_cell.length_b   1.000
_cell.length_c   1.000
_cell.angle_alpha   90.00
_cell.angle_beta   90.00
_cell.angle_gamma   90.00
#
_symmetry.space_group_name_H-M   'P 1'
#
loop_
_entity.id
_entity.type
_entity.pdbx_description
1 polymer ?
#
loop_
_entity_poly.entity_id
_entity_poly.type
_entity_poly.pdbx_seq_one_letter_code
_entity_poly.pdbx_strand_id
1 'polypeptide(L)'
;MTKPNCPTKCGNVSIPLPFGLTKLCFLNTSFLIICNQGFSPPIPFFNATTNKKVWVLDISLDDQLHVLLPFLTSCVDNKTSESVKDASCSPHLSTYHPSKIS
;
A
#
# COMPACT_ATOMS: atom_id res chain seq x y z
N MET A 1 16.40 -0.87 -16.65
CA MET A 1 17.22 -2.09 -16.50
C MET A 1 16.82 -2.77 -15.20
N THR A 2 16.11 -3.90 -15.29
CA THR A 2 15.77 -4.76 -14.15
C THR A 2 17.07 -5.36 -13.62
N LYS A 3 17.37 -5.14 -12.34
CA LYS A 3 18.51 -5.82 -11.69
C LYS A 3 18.25 -7.34 -11.79
N PRO A 4 19.16 -8.13 -12.40
CA PRO A 4 18.96 -9.56 -12.51
C PRO A 4 18.79 -10.12 -11.09
N ASN A 5 17.76 -10.95 -10.89
CA ASN A 5 17.34 -11.57 -9.62
C ASN A 5 16.42 -10.75 -8.70
N CYS A 6 15.90 -9.59 -9.12
CA CYS A 6 14.83 -8.92 -8.36
C CYS A 6 13.45 -9.42 -8.79
N PRO A 7 12.62 -9.97 -7.87
CA PRO A 7 11.23 -10.27 -8.17
C PRO A 7 10.49 -8.97 -8.49
N THR A 8 9.81 -8.94 -9.63
CA THR A 8 9.13 -7.74 -10.14
C THR A 8 7.61 -7.83 -10.07
N LYS A 9 7.06 -8.87 -9.44
CA LYS A 9 5.61 -9.06 -9.32
C LYS A 9 5.21 -9.64 -7.97
N CYS A 10 4.04 -9.22 -7.51
CA CYS A 10 3.32 -9.82 -6.40
C CYS A 10 1.85 -10.00 -6.82
N GLY A 11 1.43 -11.25 -7.05
CA GLY A 11 0.14 -11.54 -7.67
C GLY A 11 0.02 -10.82 -9.02
N ASN A 12 -1.01 -9.98 -9.14
CA ASN A 12 -1.28 -9.22 -10.37
C ASN A 12 -0.58 -7.85 -10.42
N VAL A 13 0.14 -7.44 -9.36
CA VAL A 13 0.76 -6.12 -9.28
C VAL A 13 2.21 -6.18 -9.72
N SER A 14 2.60 -5.27 -10.62
CA SER A 14 3.99 -5.09 -11.03
C SER A 14 4.73 -4.19 -10.04
N ILE A 15 5.95 -4.57 -9.69
CA ILE A 15 6.81 -3.90 -8.71
C ILE A 15 8.05 -3.38 -9.45
N PRO A 16 7.99 -2.17 -10.03
CA PRO A 16 9.14 -1.55 -10.69
C PRO A 16 10.13 -0.99 -9.67
N LEU A 17 11.41 -0.89 -10.04
CA LEU A 17 12.35 -0.06 -9.28
C LEU A 17 11.83 1.39 -9.26
N PRO A 18 12.00 2.14 -8.16
CA PRO A 18 12.80 1.86 -6.96
C PRO A 18 12.14 0.95 -5.90
N PHE A 19 10.94 0.41 -6.15
CA PHE A 19 10.26 -0.52 -5.25
C PHE A 19 10.84 -1.93 -5.33
N GLY A 20 10.71 -2.68 -4.24
CA GLY A 20 11.23 -4.04 -4.19
C GLY A 20 10.61 -4.92 -3.11
N LEU A 21 10.71 -6.23 -3.36
CA LEU A 21 10.20 -7.29 -2.49
C LEU A 21 11.28 -7.89 -1.58
N THR A 22 12.55 -7.75 -1.97
CA THR A 22 13.70 -8.39 -1.34
C THR A 22 14.84 -7.41 -1.13
N LYS A 23 15.76 -7.77 -0.23
CA LYS A 23 16.97 -6.97 0.05
C LYS A 23 17.71 -6.69 -1.26
N LEU A 24 18.23 -5.47 -1.41
CA LEU A 24 18.95 -4.96 -2.60
C LEU A 24 18.07 -4.69 -3.83
N CYS A 25 16.75 -4.88 -3.74
CA CYS A 25 15.79 -4.62 -4.82
C CYS A 25 14.87 -3.43 -4.54
N PHE A 26 15.03 -2.76 -3.39
CA PHE A 26 14.34 -1.51 -3.06
C PHE A 26 15.37 -0.42 -2.72
N LEU A 27 15.02 0.85 -2.93
CA LEU A 27 15.91 1.98 -2.66
C LEU A 27 16.19 2.17 -1.15
N ASN A 28 15.14 2.16 -0.34
CA ASN A 28 15.21 2.17 1.13
C ASN A 28 13.94 1.52 1.72
N THR A 29 13.80 1.48 3.05
CA THR A 29 12.66 0.81 3.71
C THR A 29 11.29 1.39 3.34
N SER A 30 11.21 2.64 2.91
CA SER A 30 9.98 3.27 2.39
C SER A 30 9.58 2.77 1.00
N PHE A 31 10.45 2.00 0.33
CA PHE A 31 10.18 1.36 -0.97
C PHE A 31 9.99 -0.16 -0.86
N LEU A 32 9.98 -0.70 0.35
CA LEU A 32 9.76 -2.12 0.59
C LEU A 32 8.27 -2.47 0.44
N ILE A 33 7.97 -3.38 -0.48
CA ILE A 33 6.65 -4.00 -0.63
C ILE A 33 6.69 -5.39 0.00
N ILE A 34 5.67 -5.70 0.81
CA ILE A 34 5.49 -7.02 1.42
C ILE A 34 4.47 -7.78 0.58
N CYS A 35 4.86 -8.94 0.04
CA CYS A 35 3.95 -9.79 -0.70
C CYS A 35 3.37 -10.89 0.20
N ASN A 36 2.10 -10.79 0.56
CA ASN A 36 1.45 -11.80 1.40
C ASN A 36 1.03 -13.01 0.57
N GLN A 37 1.70 -14.14 0.79
CA GLN A 37 1.45 -15.42 0.13
C GLN A 37 0.24 -16.18 0.71
N GLY A 38 -0.38 -15.68 1.79
CA GLY A 38 -1.58 -16.30 2.37
C GLY A 38 -2.86 -16.14 1.54
N PHE A 39 -2.79 -15.38 0.44
CA PHE A 39 -3.90 -15.17 -0.50
C PHE A 39 -3.56 -15.74 -1.87
N SER A 40 -4.59 -16.10 -2.64
CA SER A 40 -4.45 -16.57 -4.02
C SER A 40 -5.31 -15.72 -4.96
N PRO A 41 -4.73 -14.85 -5.81
CA PRO A 41 -3.28 -14.59 -5.93
C PRO A 41 -2.71 -13.83 -4.72
N PRO A 42 -1.38 -13.84 -4.51
CA PRO A 42 -0.72 -13.09 -3.44
C PRO A 42 -1.03 -11.59 -3.50
N ILE A 43 -1.23 -10.96 -2.34
CA ILE A 43 -1.61 -9.54 -2.24
C ILE A 43 -0.40 -8.71 -1.75
N PRO A 44 -0.03 -7.61 -2.43
CA PRO A 44 1.01 -6.72 -1.96
C PRO A 44 0.51 -5.71 -0.92
N PHE A 45 1.37 -5.45 0.05
CA PHE A 45 1.14 -4.48 1.12
C PHE A 45 2.34 -3.55 1.25
N PHE A 46 2.05 -2.32 1.67
CA PHE A 46 3.03 -1.32 2.04
C PHE A 46 2.91 -1.00 3.54
N ASN A 47 4.04 -0.88 4.23
CA ASN A 47 4.07 -0.49 5.63
C ASN A 47 4.19 1.03 5.73
N ALA A 48 3.06 1.71 5.92
CA ALA A 48 3.06 3.16 6.14
C ALA A 48 3.55 3.54 7.55
N THR A 49 3.40 2.64 8.53
CA THR A 49 3.89 2.80 9.92
C THR A 49 4.00 1.42 10.58
N THR A 50 4.66 1.32 11.74
CA THR A 50 4.93 0.06 12.47
C THR A 50 3.71 -0.85 12.68
N ASN A 51 2.48 -0.30 12.69
CA ASN A 51 1.24 -1.04 12.91
C ASN A 51 0.21 -0.93 11.78
N LYS A 52 0.53 -0.26 10.66
CA LYS A 52 -0.44 -0.03 9.57
C LYS A 52 0.05 -0.65 8.26
N LYS A 53 -0.58 -1.77 7.91
CA LYS A 53 -0.44 -2.42 6.61
C LYS A 53 -1.47 -1.83 5.66
N VAL A 54 -1.02 -1.27 4.56
CA VAL A 54 -1.86 -0.67 3.53
C VAL A 54 -1.81 -1.54 2.28
N TRP A 55 -2.95 -1.77 1.63
CA TRP A 55 -3.03 -2.64 0.46
C TRP A 55 -2.57 -1.86 -0.76
N VAL A 56 -1.70 -2.45 -1.58
CA VAL A 56 -1.24 -1.83 -2.83
C VAL A 56 -2.06 -2.38 -3.98
N LEU A 57 -2.68 -1.51 -4.77
CA LEU A 57 -3.47 -1.90 -5.93
C LEU A 57 -2.62 -1.86 -7.19
N ASP A 58 -1.85 -0.77 -7.35
CA ASP A 58 -0.89 -0.61 -8.43
C ASP A 58 0.26 0.34 -8.02
N ILE A 59 1.33 0.30 -8.81
CA ILE A 59 2.54 1.10 -8.62
C ILE A 59 2.84 1.80 -9.93
N SER A 60 2.89 3.14 -9.88
CA SER A 60 3.35 3.95 -11.00
C SER A 60 4.88 4.10 -10.97
N LEU A 61 5.45 4.37 -12.15
CA LEU A 61 6.87 4.72 -12.31
C LEU A 61 7.20 6.09 -11.71
N ASP A 62 6.19 6.94 -11.49
CA ASP A 62 6.33 8.30 -10.96
C ASP A 62 6.31 8.36 -9.41
N ASP A 63 6.83 7.33 -8.73
CA ASP A 63 6.84 7.25 -7.26
C ASP A 63 5.44 7.36 -6.62
N GLN A 64 4.43 6.75 -7.25
CA GLN A 64 3.05 6.75 -6.76
C GLN A 64 2.59 5.33 -6.48
N LEU A 65 2.15 5.11 -5.23
CA LEU A 65 1.42 3.91 -4.84
C LEU A 65 -0.07 4.24 -4.81
N HIS A 66 -0.85 3.58 -5.66
CA HIS A 66 -2.30 3.58 -5.49
C HIS A 66 -2.66 2.53 -4.46
N VAL A 67 -3.20 3.00 -3.35
CA VAL A 67 -3.39 2.22 -2.16
C VAL A 67 -4.83 2.26 -1.69
N LEU A 68 -5.25 1.15 -1.10
CA LEU A 68 -6.48 1.09 -0.33
C LEU A 68 -6.14 1.21 1.15
N LEU A 69 -6.53 2.33 1.74
CA LEU A 69 -6.35 2.55 3.17
C LEU A 69 -7.40 1.74 3.95
N PRO A 70 -6.99 0.94 4.96
CA PRO A 70 -7.95 0.38 5.90
C PRO A 70 -8.60 1.53 6.68
N PHE A 71 -9.93 1.43 6.87
CA PHE A 71 -10.73 2.43 7.56
C PHE A 71 -10.10 2.87 8.88
N LEU A 72 -9.97 4.20 9.07
CA LEU A 72 -9.70 4.78 10.37
C LEU A 72 -11.04 5.03 11.03
N THR A 73 -11.27 4.39 12.17
CA THR A 73 -12.46 4.44 13.05
C THR A 73 -13.71 3.70 12.57
N SER A 74 -14.27 2.94 13.51
CA SER A 74 -15.41 2.04 13.39
C SER A 74 -16.67 2.74 12.87
N CYS A 75 -17.21 2.21 11.77
CA CYS A 75 -18.56 2.50 11.30
C CYS A 75 -19.56 1.81 12.24
N VAL A 76 -20.10 2.55 13.21
CA VAL A 76 -21.21 2.08 14.04
C VAL A 76 -22.44 2.92 13.68
N ASP A 77 -23.37 2.33 12.94
CA ASP A 77 -24.67 2.91 12.67
C ASP A 77 -25.52 2.88 13.95
N ASN A 78 -25.28 3.82 14.86
CA ASN A 78 -26.26 4.16 15.89
C ASN A 78 -26.85 5.50 15.50
N LYS A 79 -28.11 5.49 15.04
CA LYS A 79 -28.90 6.72 14.83
C LYS A 79 -28.99 7.51 16.14
N THR A 80 -28.06 8.42 16.41
CA THR A 80 -28.27 9.63 17.25
C THR A 80 -27.19 10.66 16.90
N SER A 81 -27.65 11.87 16.61
CA SER A 81 -26.89 13.03 16.14
C SER A 81 -25.90 13.55 17.19
N GLU A 82 -24.61 13.68 16.83
CA GLU A 82 -23.75 14.79 17.23
C GLU A 82 -22.52 14.90 16.29
N SER A 83 -22.64 15.75 15.27
CA SER A 83 -21.61 16.36 14.41
C SER A 83 -20.30 15.59 14.18
N VAL A 84 -20.34 14.50 13.41
CA VAL A 84 -19.16 13.95 12.73
C VAL A 84 -19.05 14.64 11.37
N LYS A 85 -18.01 15.47 11.18
CA LYS A 85 -17.68 16.00 9.85
C LYS A 85 -17.25 14.83 8.97
N ASP A 86 -18.15 14.39 8.10
CA ASP A 86 -17.95 13.54 6.91
C ASP A 86 -16.86 12.46 7.04
N ALA A 87 -17.14 11.38 7.80
CA ALA A 87 -16.39 10.14 7.70
C ALA A 87 -17.22 9.13 6.90
N SER A 88 -17.05 9.13 5.57
CA SER A 88 -17.67 8.15 4.69
C SER A 88 -17.03 6.78 4.91
N CYS A 89 -17.84 5.78 5.26
CA CYS A 89 -17.49 4.35 5.31
C CYS A 89 -17.31 3.75 3.90
N SER A 90 -16.56 4.43 3.05
CA SER A 90 -16.19 3.95 1.72
C SER A 90 -14.69 3.65 1.69
N PRO A 91 -14.27 2.51 1.11
CA PRO A 91 -12.85 2.24 0.92
C PRO A 91 -12.27 3.39 0.09
N HIS A 92 -11.39 4.18 0.71
CA HIS A 92 -10.84 5.37 0.07
C HIS A 92 -9.59 5.00 -0.71
N LEU A 93 -9.66 5.12 -2.03
CA LEU A 93 -8.50 5.03 -2.90
C LEU A 93 -7.63 6.26 -2.67
N SER A 94 -6.40 6.04 -2.25
CA SER A 94 -5.44 7.11 -1.99
C SER A 94 -4.16 6.90 -2.77
N THR A 95 -3.48 7.99 -3.07
CA THR A 95 -2.14 7.95 -3.65
C THR A 95 -1.11 8.28 -2.58
N TYR A 96 -0.09 7.43 -2.45
CA TYR A 96 1.01 7.61 -1.51
C TYR A 96 2.33 7.81 -2.27
N HIS A 97 3.15 8.75 -1.79
CA HIS A 97 4.42 9.14 -2.41
C HIS A 97 5.60 8.85 -1.47
N PRO A 98 6.24 7.67 -1.57
CA PRO A 98 7.33 7.26 -0.68
C PRO A 98 8.47 8.27 -0.51
N SER A 99 8.84 9.00 -1.58
CA SER A 99 9.93 9.99 -1.51
C SER A 99 9.61 11.20 -0.65
N LYS A 100 8.33 11.45 -0.32
CA LYS A 100 7.89 12.57 0.53
C LYS A 100 7.85 12.22 2.03
N ILE A 101 8.13 10.97 2.40
CA ILE A 101 8.09 10.49 3.80
C ILE A 101 9.48 10.52 4.47
N SER A 102 10.54 10.87 3.72
CA SER A 102 11.91 10.99 4.24
C SER A 102 12.16 12.27 5.03
#